data_AF-A0A2A4U946-F1
#
_entry.id   AF-A0A2A4U946-F1
#
_cell.length_a   1.000
_cell.length_b   1.000
_cell.length_c   1.000
_cell.angle_alpha   90.00
_cell.angle_beta   90.00
_cell.angle_gamma   90.00
#
_symmetry.space_group_name_H-M   'P 1'
#
loop_
_entity.id
_entity.type
_entity.pdbx_description
1 polymer ?
#
loop_
_entity_poly.entity_id
_entity_poly.type
_entity_poly.pdbx_seq_one_letter_code
_entity_poly.pdbx_strand_id
1 'polypeptide(L)'
;MEGALVVKNKQQYLNAIEAELSNGTPPSKIARKLYLSYPTFAFIDNEDLEFEIKDAISSKLAIPITSIQVAGSAKIGLSLHKKTDFDPSFSDLDIAIIDNNLFNAYLETAYRNSRGYSDGTKFKNQNNPPGFSIFKTILKNKGISKHGLV
;
A
#
# COMPACT_ATOMS: atom_id res chain seq x y z
N MET A 1 -11.24 -37.38 -13.32
CA MET A 1 -11.03 -36.05 -13.93
C MET A 1 -10.29 -35.24 -12.90
N GLU A 2 -8.97 -35.17 -13.07
CA GLU A 2 -8.05 -34.55 -12.13
C GLU A 2 -8.07 -33.04 -12.40
N GLY A 3 -8.65 -32.28 -11.47
CA GLY A 3 -8.68 -30.83 -11.54
C GLY A 3 -7.25 -30.31 -11.48
N ALA A 4 -6.84 -29.56 -12.49
CA ALA A 4 -5.56 -28.87 -12.48
C ALA A 4 -5.53 -27.92 -11.28
N LEU A 5 -4.86 -28.36 -10.20
CA LEU A 5 -4.40 -27.50 -9.13
C LEU A 5 -3.62 -26.36 -9.78
N VAL A 6 -4.17 -25.15 -9.73
CA VAL A 6 -3.42 -23.93 -10.06
C VAL A 6 -2.35 -23.82 -9.00
N VAL A 7 -1.17 -24.37 -9.28
CA VAL A 7 -0.02 -24.31 -8.39
C VAL A 7 0.20 -22.84 -8.03
N LYS A 8 0.12 -22.51 -6.73
CA LYS A 8 0.47 -21.19 -6.17
C LYS A 8 1.91 -20.85 -6.51
N ASN A 9 2.12 -20.32 -7.71
CA ASN A 9 3.47 -20.22 -8.23
C ASN A 9 3.89 -18.76 -8.28
N LYS A 10 4.54 -18.30 -7.21
CA LYS A 10 5.26 -17.02 -7.15
C LYS A 10 6.15 -16.80 -8.39
N GLN A 11 6.68 -17.90 -8.95
CA GLN A 11 7.52 -17.86 -10.15
C GLN A 11 6.75 -17.33 -11.36
N GLN A 12 5.43 -17.50 -11.43
CA GLN A 12 4.61 -16.90 -12.50
C GLN A 12 4.61 -15.37 -12.43
N TYR A 13 4.54 -14.79 -11.23
CA TYR A 13 4.53 -13.35 -11.03
C TYR A 13 5.92 -12.77 -11.36
N LEU A 14 6.99 -13.40 -10.86
CA LEU A 14 8.37 -12.98 -11.13
C LEU A 14 8.74 -13.14 -12.60
N ASN A 15 8.43 -14.29 -13.22
CA ASN A 15 8.67 -14.51 -14.64
C ASN A 15 7.89 -13.52 -15.51
N ALA A 16 6.65 -13.18 -15.13
CA ALA A 16 5.87 -12.18 -15.85
C ALA A 16 6.49 -10.78 -15.75
N ILE A 17 7.04 -10.42 -14.58
CA ILE A 17 7.77 -9.15 -14.40
C ILE A 17 9.04 -9.14 -15.25
N GLU A 18 9.86 -10.19 -15.17
CA GLU A 18 11.11 -10.32 -15.92
C GLU A 18 10.87 -10.28 -17.43
N ALA A 19 9.88 -11.02 -17.94
CA ALA A 19 9.52 -11.01 -19.35
C ALA A 19 9.08 -9.62 -19.84
N GLU A 20 8.26 -8.89 -19.07
CA GLU A 20 7.85 -7.55 -19.47
C GLU A 20 9.00 -6.53 -19.41
N LEU A 21 9.90 -6.65 -18.44
CA LEU A 21 11.13 -5.84 -18.37
C LEU A 21 12.03 -6.10 -19.59
N SER A 22 12.24 -7.37 -19.96
CA SER A 22 13.01 -7.75 -21.15
C SER A 22 12.39 -7.21 -22.44
N ASN A 23 11.07 -7.05 -22.49
CA ASN A 23 10.35 -6.45 -23.61
C ASN A 23 10.36 -4.91 -23.60
N GLY A 24 11.10 -4.26 -22.70
CA GLY A 24 11.18 -2.80 -22.60
C GLY A 24 9.92 -2.13 -22.04
N THR A 25 9.05 -2.90 -21.36
CA THR A 25 7.83 -2.34 -20.75
C THR A 25 8.21 -1.41 -19.59
N PRO A 26 7.66 -0.19 -19.52
CA PRO A 26 7.94 0.71 -18.41
C PRO A 26 7.55 0.09 -17.05
N PRO A 27 8.40 0.21 -16.01
CA PRO A 27 8.12 -0.37 -14.68
C PRO A 27 6.76 0.05 -14.09
N SER A 28 6.32 1.28 -14.36
CA SER A 28 5.01 1.79 -13.90
C SER A 28 3.83 1.01 -14.50
N LYS A 29 3.93 0.57 -15.76
CA LYS A 29 2.89 -0.24 -16.41
C LYS A 29 2.87 -1.67 -15.84
N ILE A 30 4.04 -2.25 -15.60
CA ILE A 30 4.18 -3.57 -14.96
C ILE A 30 3.57 -3.54 -13.55
N ALA A 31 3.95 -2.54 -12.74
CA ALA A 31 3.41 -2.37 -11.39
C ALA A 31 1.88 -2.20 -11.40
N ARG A 32 1.35 -1.38 -12.31
CA ARG A 32 -0.10 -1.20 -12.45
C ARG A 32 -0.81 -2.51 -12.77
N LYS A 33 -0.29 -3.31 -13.70
CA LYS A 33 -0.85 -4.62 -14.04
C LYS A 33 -0.82 -5.57 -12.84
N LEU A 34 0.31 -5.63 -12.16
CA LEU A 34 0.53 -6.50 -11.01
C LEU A 34 -0.38 -6.19 -9.82
N TYR A 35 -0.49 -4.91 -9.46
CA TYR A 35 -1.23 -4.52 -8.26
C TYR A 35 -2.74 -4.38 -8.51
N LEU A 36 -3.17 -4.01 -9.72
CA LEU A 36 -4.58 -3.73 -10.01
C LEU A 36 -5.30 -4.85 -10.78
N SER A 37 -4.59 -5.81 -11.36
CA SER A 37 -5.21 -6.82 -12.22
C SER A 37 -4.87 -8.26 -11.87
N TYR A 38 -3.72 -8.52 -11.24
CA TYR A 38 -3.38 -9.89 -10.84
C TYR A 38 -4.08 -10.24 -9.52
N PRO A 39 -4.43 -11.52 -9.29
CA PRO A 39 -4.90 -12.00 -8.00
C PRO A 39 -3.90 -11.70 -6.88
N THR A 40 -4.36 -11.65 -5.63
CA THR A 40 -3.48 -11.49 -4.48
C THR A 40 -2.89 -12.83 -4.09
N PHE A 41 -1.55 -12.97 -4.14
CA PHE A 41 -0.88 -14.25 -3.91
C PHE A 41 -1.27 -14.92 -2.58
N ALA A 42 -1.37 -14.15 -1.49
CA ALA A 42 -1.72 -14.66 -0.17
C ALA A 42 -3.10 -15.33 -0.10
N PHE A 43 -4.01 -14.99 -1.02
CA PHE A 43 -5.41 -15.41 -0.99
C PHE A 43 -5.84 -16.24 -2.20
N ILE A 44 -4.89 -16.74 -3.01
CA ILE A 44 -5.21 -17.72 -4.06
C ILE A 44 -5.88 -18.94 -3.38
N ASP A 45 -7.02 -19.36 -3.91
CA ASP A 45 -7.89 -20.41 -3.37
C ASP A 45 -8.53 -20.08 -2.01
N ASN A 46 -8.47 -18.82 -1.59
CA ASN A 46 -9.09 -18.30 -0.38
C ASN A 46 -9.61 -16.87 -0.59
N GLU A 47 -10.29 -16.66 -1.71
CA GLU A 47 -10.81 -15.37 -2.16
C GLU A 47 -11.86 -14.81 -1.19
N ASP A 48 -12.64 -15.69 -0.54
CA ASP A 48 -13.61 -15.31 0.48
C ASP A 48 -12.93 -14.64 1.68
N LEU A 49 -11.76 -15.14 2.12
CA LEU A 49 -10.98 -14.49 3.18
C LEU A 49 -10.44 -13.12 2.75
N GLU A 50 -10.01 -12.97 1.50
CA GLU A 50 -9.63 -11.64 0.96
C GLU A 50 -10.83 -10.68 1.03
N PHE A 51 -12.00 -11.15 0.62
CA PHE A 51 -13.23 -10.36 0.68
C PHE A 51 -13.57 -9.97 2.12
N GLU A 52 -13.61 -10.91 3.07
CA GLU A 52 -13.95 -10.65 4.47
C GLU A 52 -13.02 -9.63 5.12
N ILE A 53 -11.71 -9.74 4.89
CA ILE A 53 -10.72 -8.78 5.40
C ILE A 53 -10.98 -7.38 4.82
N LYS A 54 -11.18 -7.29 3.50
CA LYS A 54 -11.42 -6.00 2.84
C LYS A 54 -12.76 -5.40 3.24
N ASP A 55 -13.80 -6.21 3.42
CA ASP A 55 -15.13 -5.76 3.85
C ASP A 55 -15.11 -5.26 5.31
N ALA A 56 -14.37 -5.94 6.19
CA ALA A 56 -14.17 -5.49 7.56
C ALA A 56 -13.46 -4.12 7.61
N ILE A 57 -12.41 -3.92 6.81
CA ILE A 57 -11.69 -2.63 6.71
C ILE A 57 -12.59 -1.54 6.11
N SER A 58 -13.29 -1.86 5.03
CA SER A 58 -14.27 -1.00 4.35
C SER A 58 -15.30 -0.47 5.35
N SER A 59 -15.93 -1.38 6.09
CA SER A 59 -16.93 -1.06 7.11
C SER A 59 -16.33 -0.25 8.26
N LYS A 60 -15.13 -0.58 8.74
CA LYS A 60 -14.49 0.10 9.85
C LYS A 60 -14.09 1.55 9.54
N LEU A 61 -13.64 1.80 8.32
CA LEU A 61 -13.15 3.11 7.88
C LEU A 61 -14.19 3.90 7.08
N ALA A 62 -15.34 3.30 6.79
CA ALA A 62 -16.38 3.86 5.93
C ALA A 62 -15.85 4.31 4.56
N ILE A 63 -15.08 3.45 3.91
CA ILE A 63 -14.48 3.67 2.57
C ILE A 63 -14.93 2.58 1.60
N PRO A 64 -14.92 2.83 0.27
CA PRO A 64 -15.21 1.78 -0.70
C PRO A 64 -14.23 0.61 -0.61
N ILE A 65 -14.72 -0.63 -0.74
CA ILE A 65 -13.88 -1.84 -0.75
C ILE A 65 -12.83 -1.82 -1.88
N THR A 66 -13.13 -1.13 -2.98
CA THR A 66 -12.24 -0.94 -4.14
C THR A 66 -11.06 -0.02 -3.83
N SER A 67 -11.15 0.81 -2.80
CA SER A 67 -10.06 1.67 -2.31
C SER A 67 -9.02 0.89 -1.49
N ILE A 68 -9.25 -0.40 -1.24
CA ILE A 68 -8.40 -1.26 -0.41
C ILE A 68 -7.63 -2.22 -1.30
N GLN A 69 -6.30 -2.21 -1.21
CA GLN A 69 -5.40 -3.04 -2.00
C GLN A 69 -4.44 -3.79 -1.09
N VAL A 70 -4.26 -5.09 -1.32
CA VAL A 70 -3.19 -5.84 -0.67
C VAL A 70 -1.88 -5.47 -1.34
N ALA A 71 -0.87 -5.21 -0.53
CA ALA A 71 0.44 -4.76 -0.98
C ALA A 71 1.56 -5.69 -0.47
N GLY A 72 2.80 -5.30 -0.75
CA GLY A 72 3.97 -5.98 -0.21
C GLY A 72 4.09 -7.43 -0.67
N SER A 73 4.73 -8.25 0.17
CA SER A 73 4.98 -9.66 -0.15
C SER A 73 3.70 -10.48 -0.25
N ALA A 74 2.63 -10.13 0.48
CA ALA A 74 1.33 -10.79 0.38
C ALA A 74 0.70 -10.65 -1.02
N LYS A 75 0.97 -9.55 -1.74
CA LYS A 75 0.44 -9.33 -3.09
C LYS A 75 1.10 -10.23 -4.13
N ILE A 76 2.42 -10.38 -4.05
CA ILE A 76 3.24 -10.97 -5.12
C ILE A 76 3.91 -12.29 -4.74
N GLY A 77 3.83 -12.70 -3.48
CA GLY A 77 4.44 -13.92 -2.94
C GLY A 77 5.92 -13.80 -2.56
N LEU A 78 6.51 -12.61 -2.62
CA LEU A 78 7.92 -12.37 -2.34
C LEU A 78 8.14 -10.97 -1.75
N SER A 79 9.00 -10.85 -0.74
CA SER A 79 9.54 -9.55 -0.34
C SER A 79 10.62 -9.10 -1.32
N LEU A 80 10.38 -8.04 -2.11
CA LEU A 80 11.40 -7.51 -3.04
C LEU A 80 12.63 -6.96 -2.31
N HIS A 81 12.46 -6.46 -1.07
CA HIS A 81 13.56 -5.94 -0.25
C HIS A 81 14.38 -7.08 0.39
N LYS A 82 13.70 -8.00 1.08
CA LYS A 82 14.38 -9.09 1.82
C LYS A 82 14.75 -10.29 0.94
N LYS A 83 14.15 -10.38 -0.26
CA LYS A 83 14.23 -11.53 -1.17
C LYS A 83 13.80 -12.85 -0.52
N THR A 84 12.86 -12.76 0.42
CA THR A 84 12.28 -13.91 1.13
C THR A 84 10.85 -14.15 0.66
N ASP A 85 10.47 -15.42 0.59
CA ASP A 85 9.11 -15.81 0.23
C ASP A 85 8.08 -15.32 1.24
N PHE A 86 6.86 -15.11 0.76
CA PHE A 86 5.72 -14.90 1.64
C PHE A 86 5.38 -16.19 2.37
N ASP A 87 5.28 -16.11 3.69
CA ASP A 87 4.79 -17.16 4.57
C ASP A 87 3.57 -16.63 5.34
N PRO A 88 2.36 -17.18 5.14
CA PRO A 88 1.15 -16.74 5.84
C PRO A 88 1.26 -16.74 7.38
N SER A 89 2.18 -17.54 7.94
CA SER A 89 2.36 -17.69 9.38
C SER A 89 3.26 -16.61 9.99
N PHE A 90 4.11 -15.98 9.18
CA PHE A 90 5.17 -15.07 9.68
C PHE A 90 5.28 -13.75 8.93
N SER A 91 4.79 -13.67 7.69
CA SER A 91 4.85 -12.47 6.87
C SER A 91 3.71 -11.52 7.21
N ASP A 92 4.03 -10.23 7.26
CA ASP A 92 3.03 -9.20 7.46
C ASP A 92 2.05 -9.12 6.28
N LEU A 93 0.79 -8.80 6.57
CA LEU A 93 -0.21 -8.47 5.58
C LEU A 93 -0.25 -6.95 5.40
N ASP A 94 0.48 -6.46 4.40
CA ASP A 94 0.49 -5.04 4.06
C ASP A 94 -0.79 -4.63 3.30
N ILE A 95 -1.48 -3.60 3.79
CA ILE A 95 -2.68 -3.05 3.14
C ILE A 95 -2.45 -1.59 2.75
N ALA A 96 -2.71 -1.27 1.49
CA ALA A 96 -2.76 0.09 0.98
C ALA A 96 -4.22 0.57 0.90
N ILE A 97 -4.49 1.73 1.50
CA ILE A 97 -5.78 2.41 1.41
C ILE A 97 -5.61 3.65 0.54
N ILE A 98 -6.37 3.71 -0.55
CA ILE A 98 -6.30 4.77 -1.56
C ILE A 98 -7.67 5.45 -1.62
N ASP A 99 -7.92 6.33 -0.65
CA ASP A 99 -9.20 7.04 -0.54
C ASP A 99 -8.98 8.54 -0.24
N ASN A 100 -9.59 9.39 -1.07
CA ASN A 100 -9.43 10.85 -0.96
C ASN A 100 -10.11 11.43 0.29
N ASN A 101 -11.27 10.88 0.67
CA ASN A 101 -12.02 11.39 1.82
C ASN A 101 -11.28 11.06 3.11
N LEU A 102 -10.78 9.82 3.22
CA LEU A 102 -9.95 9.39 4.34
C LEU A 102 -8.67 10.22 4.42
N PHE A 103 -7.97 10.41 3.30
CA PHE A 103 -6.78 11.25 3.26
C PHE A 103 -7.06 12.67 3.77
N ASN A 104 -8.13 13.31 3.29
CA ASN A 104 -8.51 14.65 3.72
C ASN A 104 -8.87 14.70 5.21
N ALA A 105 -9.60 13.72 5.73
CA ALA A 105 -9.99 13.65 7.15
C ALA A 105 -8.77 13.54 8.07
N TYR A 106 -7.80 12.70 7.72
CA TYR A 106 -6.55 12.57 8.47
C TYR A 106 -5.67 13.81 8.34
N LEU A 107 -5.61 14.41 7.14
CA LEU A 107 -4.87 15.66 6.91
C LEU A 107 -5.43 16.81 7.75
N GLU A 108 -6.75 16.97 7.79
CA GLU A 108 -7.42 17.97 8.61
C GLU A 108 -7.18 17.71 10.11
N THR A 109 -7.24 16.46 10.53
CA THR A 109 -6.93 16.06 11.91
C THR A 109 -5.49 16.44 12.27
N ALA A 110 -4.53 16.18 11.38
CA ALA A 110 -3.14 16.57 11.57
C ALA A 110 -2.99 18.10 11.62
N TYR A 111 -3.64 18.84 10.73
CA TYR A 111 -3.64 20.30 10.69
C TYR A 111 -4.16 20.89 12.01
N ARG A 112 -5.33 20.46 12.48
CA ARG A 112 -5.94 20.93 13.73
C ARG A 112 -5.07 20.61 14.94
N ASN A 113 -4.56 19.38 15.03
CA ASN A 113 -3.77 18.93 16.17
C ASN A 113 -2.40 19.61 16.28
N SER A 114 -1.87 20.10 15.17
CA SER A 114 -0.57 20.78 15.08
C SER A 114 -0.68 22.31 15.00
N ARG A 115 -1.86 22.89 15.27
CA ARG A 115 -2.11 24.34 15.16
C ARG A 115 -1.69 24.89 13.79
N GLY A 116 -2.16 24.24 12.73
CA GLY A 116 -1.77 24.58 11.36
C GLY A 116 -0.32 24.26 11.04
N TYR A 117 0.21 23.18 11.60
CA TYR A 117 1.60 22.73 11.47
C TYR A 117 2.66 23.72 12.02
N SER A 118 2.27 24.60 12.94
CA SER A 118 3.20 25.39 13.76
C SER A 118 3.70 24.60 14.98
N ASP A 119 2.91 23.65 15.47
CA ASP A 119 3.19 22.84 16.65
C ASP A 119 3.55 21.40 16.29
N GLY A 120 4.85 21.09 16.40
CA GLY A 120 5.40 19.76 16.13
C GLY A 120 5.40 18.81 17.33
N THR A 121 5.00 19.24 18.53
CA THR A 121 5.20 18.49 19.78
C THR A 121 4.44 17.15 19.81
N LYS A 122 3.35 17.04 19.05
CA LYS A 122 2.54 15.82 18.93
C LYS A 122 3.08 14.78 17.94
N PHE A 123 4.13 15.10 17.17
CA PHE A 123 4.77 14.13 16.27
C PHE A 123 5.78 13.30 17.06
N LYS A 124 5.56 11.98 17.12
CA LYS A 124 6.32 11.04 17.97
C LYS A 124 7.81 10.88 17.63
N ASN A 125 8.27 11.35 16.46
CA ASN A 125 9.67 11.26 16.03
C ASN A 125 10.33 12.64 15.98
N GLN A 126 10.99 13.00 17.09
CA GLN A 126 11.89 14.17 17.19
C GLN A 126 13.33 13.87 16.68
N ASN A 127 13.61 12.63 16.27
CA ASN A 127 14.94 12.26 15.76
C ASN A 127 15.13 12.69 14.29
N ASN A 128 16.38 12.98 13.93
CA ASN A 128 16.81 13.76 12.77
C ASN A 128 16.75 12.99 11.42
N PRO A 129 16.12 13.52 10.35
CA PRO A 129 15.27 14.70 10.33
C PRO A 129 13.91 14.41 10.99
N PRO A 130 13.38 15.33 11.82
CA PRO A 130 12.10 15.13 12.49
C PRO A 130 11.05 14.77 11.45
N GLY A 131 10.22 13.75 11.72
CA GLY A 131 9.15 13.35 10.80
C GLY A 131 8.26 14.52 10.38
N PHE A 132 8.17 15.53 11.26
CA PHE A 132 7.50 16.80 11.01
C PHE A 132 8.16 17.67 9.93
N SER A 133 9.49 17.76 9.87
CA SER A 133 10.20 18.54 8.84
C SER A 133 10.06 17.91 7.45
N ILE A 134 10.12 16.58 7.38
CA ILE A 134 9.83 15.83 6.13
C ILE A 134 8.39 16.08 5.70
N PHE A 135 7.44 15.96 6.63
CA PHE A 135 6.03 16.17 6.36
C PHE A 135 5.75 17.60 5.86
N LYS A 136 6.31 18.64 6.50
CA LYS A 136 6.22 20.03 6.04
C LYS A 136 6.76 20.23 4.62
N THR A 137 7.88 19.58 4.30
CA THR A 137 8.48 19.63 2.97
C THR A 137 7.56 19.02 1.91
N ILE A 138 6.94 17.88 2.23
CA ILE A 138 5.97 17.22 1.35
C ILE A 138 4.76 18.13 1.12
N LEU A 139 4.19 18.71 2.18
CA LEU A 139 3.04 19.62 2.06
C LEU A 139 3.32 20.83 1.17
N LYS A 140 4.50 21.43 1.33
CA LYS A 140 4.95 22.56 0.50
C LYS A 140 5.13 22.14 -0.96
N ASN A 141 5.85 21.06 -1.22
CA ASN A 141 6.16 20.58 -2.57
C ASN A 141 4.92 20.11 -3.33
N LYS A 142 3.88 19.65 -2.62
CA LYS A 142 2.60 19.24 -3.20
C LYS A 142 1.57 20.38 -3.28
N GLY A 143 1.92 21.60 -2.86
CA GLY A 143 1.03 22.76 -2.89
C GLY A 143 -0.15 22.66 -1.91
N ILE A 144 -0.09 21.76 -0.94
CA ILE A 144 -1.13 21.51 0.07
C ILE A 144 -1.13 22.63 1.13
N SER A 145 0.01 23.28 1.35
CA SER A 145 0.10 24.52 2.12
C SER A 145 0.78 25.61 1.29
N LYS A 146 0.07 26.71 1.02
CA LYS A 146 0.56 27.86 0.22
C LYS A 146 1.20 28.97 1.05
N HIS A 147 0.94 29.00 2.35
CA HIS A 147 1.52 30.02 3.23
C HIS A 147 2.61 29.37 4.05
N GLY A 148 3.77 30.03 4.09
CA GLY A 148 4.91 29.61 4.90
C GLY A 148 4.40 29.17 6.26
N LEU A 149 4.78 27.97 6.64
CA LEU A 149 4.53 27.43 7.96
C LEU A 149 5.21 28.40 8.94
N VAL A 150 4.43 29.30 9.52
CA VAL A 150 4.89 30.30 10.50
C VAL A 150 5.19 29.57 11.81
#